data_AF-A0A0M9UBL2-F1
#
_entry.id   AF-A0A0M9UBL2-F1
#
_cell.length_a   1.000
_cell.length_b   1.000
_cell.length_c   1.000
_cell.angle_alpha   90.00
_cell.angle_beta   90.00
_cell.angle_gamma   90.00
#
_symmetry.space_group_name_H-M   'P 1'
#
loop_
_entity.id
_entity.type
_entity.pdbx_description
1 polymer ?
#
loop_
_entity_poly.entity_id
_entity_poly.type
_entity_poly.pdbx_seq_one_letter_code
_entity_poly.pdbx_strand_id
1 'polypeptide(L)'
;MSAGHPTVQIARETLERFYNDGVIHVPDIALPPDLPARAGAFVSLHKRDTDELRGCVGTVEPTQATLAEEIAMNALAAALRDPRFVPVHPSELPNLRIKVDVLSPPERVASLDDLDPRRYGVIVQQGLLRGLLLPDLPGVDDVETQVAIAMQKAGIRPGTPVDLYRFEVLRFSE
;
A
#
# COMPACT_ATOMS: atom_id res chain seq x y z
N MET A 1 -26.20 -4.02 4.75
CA MET A 1 -24.79 -3.58 4.86
C MET A 1 -24.18 -3.84 3.50
N SER A 2 -23.77 -2.80 2.76
CA SER A 2 -23.09 -3.01 1.47
C SER A 2 -21.86 -3.84 1.77
N ALA A 3 -21.77 -5.04 1.20
CA ALA A 3 -20.55 -5.82 1.29
C ALA A 3 -19.42 -4.95 0.71
N GLY A 4 -18.35 -4.70 1.48
CA GLY A 4 -17.21 -3.90 1.03
C GLY A 4 -16.57 -4.51 -0.22
N HIS A 5 -15.70 -3.79 -0.92
CA HIS A 5 -15.02 -4.35 -2.10
C HIS A 5 -14.23 -5.65 -1.73
N PRO A 6 -14.18 -6.69 -2.59
CA PRO A 6 -13.50 -7.96 -2.26
C PRO A 6 -12.07 -7.82 -1.73
N THR A 7 -11.33 -6.81 -2.18
CA THR A 7 -9.97 -6.50 -1.68
C THR A 7 -9.94 -6.20 -0.19
N VAL A 8 -10.83 -5.33 0.31
CA VAL A 8 -10.89 -5.02 1.75
C VAL A 8 -11.48 -6.16 2.56
N GLN A 9 -12.38 -6.96 1.98
CA GLN A 9 -12.92 -8.16 2.62
C GLN A 9 -11.82 -9.20 2.89
N ILE A 10 -10.94 -9.46 1.90
CA ILE A 10 -9.81 -10.36 2.06
C ILE A 10 -8.93 -9.91 3.22
N ALA A 11 -8.57 -8.63 3.28
CA ALA A 11 -7.76 -8.08 4.37
C ALA A 11 -8.46 -8.22 5.74
N ARG A 12 -9.76 -7.88 5.81
CA ARG A 12 -10.58 -7.97 7.03
C ARG A 12 -10.64 -9.39 7.56
N GLU A 13 -11.05 -10.33 6.71
CA GLU A 13 -11.26 -11.72 7.11
C GLU A 13 -9.93 -12.41 7.45
N THR A 14 -8.84 -12.06 6.76
CA THR A 14 -7.49 -12.55 7.11
C THR A 14 -7.15 -12.17 8.56
N LEU A 15 -7.37 -10.90 8.94
CA LEU A 15 -7.08 -10.43 10.29
C LEU A 15 -8.00 -11.09 11.32
N GLU A 16 -9.30 -11.16 11.05
CA GLU A 16 -10.28 -11.78 11.95
C GLU A 16 -9.95 -13.25 12.23
N ARG A 17 -9.69 -14.05 11.18
CA ARG A 17 -9.29 -15.46 11.33
C ARG A 17 -7.98 -15.61 12.09
N PHE A 18 -6.99 -14.76 11.80
CA PHE A 18 -5.72 -14.79 12.53
C PHE A 18 -5.91 -14.51 14.03
N TYR A 19 -6.71 -13.52 14.41
CA TYR A 19 -6.92 -13.21 15.82
C TYR A 19 -7.84 -14.18 16.56
N ASN A 20 -8.79 -14.82 15.86
CA ASN A 20 -9.67 -15.81 16.46
C ASN A 20 -9.00 -17.17 16.62
N ASP A 21 -8.31 -17.64 15.57
CA ASP A 21 -7.86 -19.03 15.47
C ASP A 21 -6.32 -19.17 15.50
N GLY A 22 -5.58 -18.07 15.37
CA GLY A 22 -4.12 -18.07 15.25
C GLY A 22 -3.61 -18.58 13.89
N VAL A 23 -4.50 -18.84 12.94
CA VAL A 23 -4.18 -19.43 11.63
C VAL A 23 -4.06 -18.35 10.58
N ILE A 24 -2.94 -18.36 9.85
CA ILE A 24 -2.78 -17.58 8.63
C ILE A 24 -3.51 -18.31 7.51
N HIS A 25 -4.61 -17.74 7.04
CA HIS A 25 -5.43 -18.28 5.97
C HIS A 25 -5.79 -17.15 5.01
N VAL A 26 -5.57 -17.37 3.71
CA VAL A 26 -6.00 -16.45 2.66
C VAL A 26 -7.45 -16.77 2.30
N PRO A 27 -8.42 -15.87 2.54
CA PRO A 27 -9.83 -16.10 2.23
C PRO A 27 -10.05 -16.49 0.76
N ASP A 28 -10.93 -17.45 0.52
CA ASP A 28 -11.36 -17.84 -0.83
C ASP A 28 -12.43 -16.86 -1.32
N ILE A 29 -12.00 -15.63 -1.59
CA ILE A 29 -12.83 -14.54 -2.11
C ILE A 29 -12.32 -14.20 -3.51
N ALA A 30 -13.17 -14.36 -4.51
CA ALA A 30 -12.84 -14.00 -5.88
C ALA A 30 -12.67 -12.48 -6.02
N LEU A 31 -11.51 -12.07 -6.53
CA LEU A 31 -11.27 -10.68 -6.91
C LEU A 31 -11.93 -10.37 -8.27
N PRO A 32 -12.42 -9.14 -8.47
CA PRO A 32 -12.95 -8.69 -9.75
C PRO A 32 -11.96 -8.86 -10.91
N PRO A 33 -12.43 -9.16 -12.14
CA PRO A 33 -11.56 -9.49 -13.28
C PRO A 33 -10.79 -8.28 -13.86
N ASP A 34 -11.16 -7.06 -13.47
CA ASP A 34 -10.46 -5.82 -13.81
C ASP A 34 -9.24 -5.56 -12.91
N LEU A 35 -9.08 -6.32 -11.82
CA LEU A 35 -7.86 -6.32 -11.04
C LEU A 35 -6.79 -7.23 -11.66
N PRO A 36 -5.50 -6.87 -11.53
CA PRO A 36 -4.43 -7.73 -11.97
C PRO A 36 -4.37 -9.01 -11.13
N ALA A 37 -4.05 -10.13 -11.78
CA ALA A 37 -3.86 -11.41 -11.09
C ALA A 37 -2.73 -11.35 -10.04
N ARG A 38 -1.71 -10.52 -10.30
CA ARG A 38 -0.57 -10.24 -9.41
C ARG A 38 -0.24 -8.75 -9.47
N ALA A 39 -0.11 -8.12 -8.32
CA ALA A 39 0.36 -6.74 -8.19
C ALA A 39 0.97 -6.53 -6.81
N GLY A 40 1.81 -5.50 -6.68
CA GLY A 40 2.13 -4.94 -5.38
C GLY A 40 0.88 -4.32 -4.76
N ALA A 41 0.76 -4.38 -3.44
CA ALA A 41 -0.37 -3.79 -2.74
C ALA A 41 0.05 -3.25 -1.38
N PHE A 42 -0.61 -2.19 -0.93
CA PHE A 42 -0.48 -1.65 0.41
C PHE A 42 -1.79 -1.83 1.16
N VAL A 43 -1.70 -2.30 2.40
CA VAL A 43 -2.83 -2.35 3.32
C VAL A 43 -2.56 -1.37 4.44
N SER A 44 -3.48 -0.42 4.63
CA SER A 44 -3.44 0.49 5.78
C SER A 44 -4.64 0.30 6.68
N LEU A 45 -4.38 0.37 7.97
CA LEU A 45 -5.34 0.30 9.06
C LEU A 45 -5.49 1.71 9.63
N HIS A 46 -6.71 2.19 9.72
CA HIS A 46 -7.04 3.50 10.26
C HIS A 46 -8.05 3.35 11.39
N LYS A 47 -7.97 4.17 12.45
CA LYS A 47 -9.03 4.18 13.46
C LYS A 47 -10.31 4.77 12.86
N ARG A 48 -11.46 4.15 13.09
CA ARG A 48 -12.73 4.57 12.46
C ARG A 48 -13.20 5.96 12.89
N ASP A 49 -12.90 6.36 14.12
CA ASP A 49 -13.35 7.61 14.75
C ASP A 49 -12.49 8.82 14.34
N THR A 50 -11.19 8.66 14.20
CA THR A 50 -10.25 9.75 13.88
C THR A 50 -9.64 9.68 12.48
N ASP A 51 -9.78 8.56 11.77
CA ASP A 51 -9.04 8.19 10.54
C ASP A 51 -7.51 8.21 10.71
N GLU A 52 -7.01 8.24 11.95
CA GLU A 52 -5.57 8.16 12.24
C GLU A 52 -4.99 6.82 11.80
N LEU A 53 -3.80 6.86 11.20
CA LEU A 53 -3.06 5.67 10.80
C LEU A 53 -2.68 4.83 12.03
N ARG A 54 -3.02 3.53 11.99
CA ARG A 54 -2.74 2.53 13.04
C ARG A 54 -1.77 1.43 12.60
N GLY A 55 -1.51 1.34 11.30
CA GLY A 55 -0.53 0.46 10.67
C GLY A 55 -0.61 0.55 9.15
N CYS A 56 0.50 0.47 8.45
CA CYS A 56 0.52 0.39 6.99
C CYS A 56 1.77 -0.34 6.52
N VAL A 57 1.56 -1.43 5.78
CA VAL A 57 2.61 -2.22 5.14
C VAL A 57 2.15 -2.60 3.74
N GLY A 58 3.10 -2.67 2.82
CA GLY A 58 2.85 -3.10 1.47
C GLY A 58 4.12 -3.41 0.70
N THR A 59 3.91 -3.87 -0.51
CA THR A 59 4.95 -4.24 -1.47
C THR A 59 4.76 -3.46 -2.76
N VAL A 60 5.86 -3.05 -3.37
CA VAL A 60 5.84 -2.28 -4.62
C VAL A 60 5.64 -3.22 -5.82
N GLU A 61 6.30 -4.36 -5.76
CA GLU A 61 6.20 -5.44 -6.75
C GLU A 61 5.57 -6.66 -6.08
N PRO A 62 4.80 -7.48 -6.83
CA PRO A 62 4.17 -8.66 -6.28
C PRO A 62 5.21 -9.64 -5.75
N THR A 63 5.09 -9.98 -4.46
CA THR A 63 5.92 -10.97 -3.77
C THR A 63 5.23 -12.32 -3.63
N GLN A 64 3.90 -12.33 -3.73
CA GLN A 64 3.07 -13.54 -3.65
C GLN A 64 2.65 -14.06 -5.04
N ALA A 65 2.04 -15.25 -5.06
CA ALA A 65 1.58 -15.89 -6.29
C ALA A 65 0.28 -15.25 -6.81
N THR A 66 -0.53 -14.65 -5.92
CA THR A 66 -1.77 -13.93 -6.27
C THR A 66 -1.90 -12.59 -5.54
N LEU A 67 -2.70 -11.66 -6.09
CA LEU A 67 -3.06 -10.41 -5.41
C LEU A 67 -3.81 -10.65 -4.08
N ALA A 68 -4.63 -11.69 -3.99
CA ALA A 68 -5.35 -12.04 -2.76
C ALA A 68 -4.37 -12.41 -1.63
N GLU A 69 -3.37 -13.25 -1.93
CA GLU A 69 -2.29 -13.58 -0.98
C GLU A 69 -1.48 -12.34 -0.61
N GLU A 70 -1.16 -11.48 -1.58
CA GLU A 70 -0.42 -10.23 -1.33
C GLU A 70 -1.17 -9.34 -0.32
N ILE A 71 -2.47 -9.14 -0.52
CA ILE A 71 -3.34 -8.36 0.38
C ILE A 71 -3.39 -9.01 1.77
N ALA A 72 -3.59 -10.33 1.86
CA ALA A 72 -3.66 -11.04 3.12
C ALA A 72 -2.36 -10.91 3.94
N MET A 73 -1.21 -11.13 3.29
CA MET A 73 0.09 -11.02 3.94
C MET A 73 0.42 -9.59 4.36
N ASN A 74 0.09 -8.60 3.52
CA ASN A 74 0.29 -7.19 3.87
C ASN A 74 -0.67 -6.71 4.95
N ALA A 75 -1.89 -7.25 5.04
CA ALA A 75 -2.81 -6.97 6.15
C ALA A 75 -2.24 -7.45 7.49
N LEU A 76 -1.75 -8.69 7.55
CA LEU A 76 -1.09 -9.24 8.75
C LEU A 76 0.15 -8.43 9.11
N ALA A 77 0.97 -8.05 8.12
CA ALA A 77 2.15 -7.24 8.37
C ALA A 77 1.79 -5.83 8.87
N ALA A 78 0.75 -5.19 8.32
CA ALA A 78 0.26 -3.90 8.78
C ALA A 78 -0.25 -3.94 10.23
N ALA A 79 -0.91 -5.05 10.61
CA ALA A 79 -1.41 -5.23 11.98
C ALA A 79 -0.32 -5.60 12.99
N LEU A 80 0.70 -6.38 12.59
CA LEU A 80 1.60 -7.04 13.54
C LEU A 80 3.07 -6.60 13.45
N ARG A 81 3.48 -6.00 12.33
CA ARG A 81 4.90 -5.81 11.97
C ARG A 81 5.26 -4.41 11.48
N ASP A 82 4.33 -3.46 11.48
CA ASP A 82 4.68 -2.06 11.21
C ASP A 82 5.53 -1.53 12.38
N PRO A 83 6.82 -1.20 12.18
CA PRO A 83 7.74 -0.85 13.27
C PRO A 83 7.41 0.48 13.95
N ARG A 84 6.51 1.28 13.37
CA ARG A 84 6.06 2.56 13.94
C ARG A 84 5.02 2.39 15.03
N PHE A 85 4.38 1.21 15.11
CA PHE A 85 3.27 0.95 16.02
C PHE A 85 3.48 -0.35 16.80
N VAL A 86 2.87 -0.42 17.99
CA VAL A 86 2.74 -1.71 18.68
C VAL A 86 1.76 -2.60 17.90
N PRO A 87 1.92 -3.94 17.93
CA PRO A 87 0.97 -4.85 17.29
C PRO A 87 -0.48 -4.53 17.68
N VAL A 88 -1.39 -4.59 16.71
CA VAL A 88 -2.81 -4.38 16.92
C VAL A 88 -3.35 -5.47 17.86
N HIS A 89 -4.10 -5.06 18.88
CA HIS A 89 -4.79 -5.98 19.78
C HIS A 89 -6.10 -6.44 19.13
N PRO A 90 -6.54 -7.71 19.30
CA PRO A 90 -7.80 -8.21 18.74
C PRO A 90 -9.01 -7.30 19.00
N SER A 91 -9.10 -6.72 20.20
CA SER A 91 -10.20 -5.82 20.58
C SER A 91 -10.22 -4.48 19.84
N GLU A 92 -9.10 -4.07 19.22
CA GLU A 92 -9.05 -2.87 18.38
C GLU A 92 -9.67 -3.12 17.01
N LEU A 93 -9.59 -4.36 16.48
CA LEU A 93 -9.92 -4.69 15.10
C LEU A 93 -11.33 -4.23 14.64
N PRO A 94 -12.42 -4.36 15.44
CA PRO A 94 -13.73 -3.86 15.04
C PRO A 94 -13.77 -2.33 14.81
N ASN A 95 -12.90 -1.60 15.51
CA ASN A 95 -12.81 -0.14 15.44
C ASN A 95 -11.81 0.35 14.39
N LEU A 96 -11.22 -0.55 13.59
CA LEU A 96 -10.33 -0.18 12.49
C LEU A 96 -11.09 -0.19 11.16
N ARG A 97 -10.81 0.80 10.32
CA ARG A 97 -11.13 0.86 8.89
C ARG A 97 -9.93 0.36 8.10
N ILE A 98 -10.17 -0.53 7.14
CA ILE A 98 -9.12 -1.03 6.24
C ILE A 98 -9.19 -0.30 4.91
N LYS A 99 -8.04 0.10 4.41
CA LYS A 99 -7.82 0.59 3.04
C LYS A 99 -6.83 -0.33 2.33
N VAL A 100 -7.08 -0.62 1.07
CA VAL A 100 -6.22 -1.43 0.20
C VAL A 100 -5.92 -0.64 -1.07
N ASP A 101 -4.64 -0.40 -1.31
CA ASP A 101 -4.11 0.28 -2.48
C ASP A 101 -3.41 -0.76 -3.36
N VAL A 102 -3.96 -1.03 -4.56
CA VAL A 102 -3.38 -1.97 -5.54
C VAL A 102 -2.60 -1.18 -6.58
N LEU A 103 -1.32 -1.51 -6.76
CA LEU A 103 -0.40 -0.77 -7.62
C LEU A 103 -0.38 -1.33 -9.04
N SER A 104 -0.36 -0.46 -10.04
CA SER A 104 0.03 -0.86 -11.39
C SER A 104 1.52 -1.22 -11.46
N PRO A 105 1.96 -2.03 -12.44
CA PRO A 105 3.38 -2.19 -12.73
C PRO A 105 4.06 -0.83 -12.92
N PRO A 106 5.23 -0.58 -12.32
CA PRO A 106 5.96 0.67 -12.51
C PRO A 106 6.41 0.86 -13.97
N GLU A 107 6.18 2.05 -14.51
CA GLU A 107 6.61 2.47 -15.83
C GLU A 107 7.77 3.47 -15.72
N ARG A 108 8.87 3.25 -16.43
CA ARG A 108 10.00 4.19 -16.44
C ARG A 108 9.59 5.48 -17.16
N VAL A 109 9.95 6.63 -16.59
CA VAL A 109 9.71 7.95 -17.20
C VAL A 109 11.02 8.62 -17.61
N ALA A 110 10.95 9.54 -18.57
CA ALA A 110 12.12 10.21 -19.11
C ALA A 110 12.40 11.55 -18.42
N SER A 111 11.36 12.26 -17.98
CA SER A 111 11.47 13.52 -17.26
C SER A 111 10.38 13.68 -16.19
N LEU A 112 10.46 14.77 -15.44
CA LEU A 112 9.44 15.14 -14.45
C LEU A 112 8.11 15.52 -15.10
N ASP A 113 8.10 15.91 -16.38
CA ASP A 113 6.87 16.30 -17.10
C ASP A 113 5.93 15.11 -17.35
N ASP A 114 6.44 13.88 -17.24
CA ASP A 114 5.67 12.65 -17.33
C ASP A 114 4.95 12.29 -16.02
N LEU A 115 5.16 13.08 -14.95
CA LEU A 115 4.61 12.86 -13.61
C LEU A 115 3.49 13.86 -13.32
N ASP A 116 2.56 13.42 -12.48
CA ASP A 116 1.47 14.23 -11.93
C ASP A 116 1.25 13.72 -10.50
N PRO A 117 1.55 14.52 -9.46
CA PRO A 117 1.47 14.07 -8.07
C PRO A 117 0.06 13.61 -7.66
N ARG A 118 -0.99 14.10 -8.33
CA ARG A 118 -2.38 13.72 -8.05
C ARG A 118 -2.75 12.38 -8.68
N ARG A 119 -2.09 12.01 -9.79
CA ARG A 119 -2.42 10.80 -10.54
C ARG A 119 -1.46 9.65 -10.26
N TYR A 120 -0.16 9.94 -10.26
CA TYR A 120 0.88 8.93 -10.22
C TYR A 120 1.64 8.92 -8.90
N GLY A 121 1.88 7.73 -8.38
CA GLY A 121 2.95 7.53 -7.43
C GLY A 121 4.29 7.53 -8.15
N VAL A 122 5.35 7.87 -7.43
CA VAL A 122 6.71 7.92 -7.97
C VAL A 122 7.62 6.93 -7.25
N ILE A 123 8.48 6.28 -8.02
CA ILE A 123 9.62 5.50 -7.52
C ILE A 123 10.90 6.18 -8.01
N VAL A 124 11.81 6.42 -7.07
CA VAL A 124 13.17 6.85 -7.36
C VAL A 124 14.11 5.68 -7.12
N GLN A 125 15.09 5.49 -8.00
CA GLN A 125 16.06 4.41 -7.86
C GLN A 125 17.48 4.90 -8.17
N GLN A 126 18.43 4.55 -7.30
CA GLN A 126 19.86 4.74 -7.49
C GLN A 126 20.61 3.48 -7.05
N GLY A 127 20.99 2.63 -8.01
CA GLY A 127 21.60 1.34 -7.70
C GLY A 127 20.65 0.48 -6.85
N LEU A 128 21.07 0.17 -5.60
CA LEU A 128 20.26 -0.59 -4.64
C LEU A 128 19.31 0.27 -3.80
N LEU A 129 19.47 1.60 -3.82
CA LEU A 129 18.61 2.51 -3.07
C LEU A 129 17.32 2.73 -3.86
N ARG A 130 16.18 2.53 -3.20
CA ARG A 130 14.85 2.70 -3.79
C ARG A 130 13.92 3.40 -2.81
N GLY A 131 13.21 4.39 -3.29
CA GLY A 131 12.18 5.10 -2.52
C GLY A 131 10.90 5.20 -3.31
N LEU A 132 9.77 5.15 -2.61
CA LEU A 132 8.44 5.25 -3.20
C LEU A 132 7.61 6.29 -2.45
N LEU A 133 6.79 7.01 -3.21
CA LEU A 133 5.71 7.83 -2.68
C LEU A 133 4.42 7.55 -3.46
N LEU A 134 3.32 7.35 -2.75
CA LEU A 134 1.99 7.17 -3.34
C LEU A 134 1.47 8.51 -3.94
N PRO A 135 0.53 8.47 -4.89
CA PRO A 135 -0.11 9.68 -5.42
C PRO A 135 -1.01 10.36 -4.37
N ASP A 136 -1.46 11.57 -4.68
CA ASP A 136 -2.59 12.25 -4.02
C ASP A 136 -2.45 12.29 -2.49
N LEU A 137 -1.30 12.79 -2.03
CA LEU A 137 -0.98 12.94 -0.62
C LEU A 137 -1.11 14.41 -0.19
N PRO A 138 -1.74 14.70 0.97
CA PRO A 138 -1.82 16.07 1.49
C PRO A 138 -0.44 16.72 1.64
N GLY A 139 -0.30 17.93 1.11
CA GLY A 139 0.95 18.70 1.17
C GLY A 139 2.01 18.32 0.14
N VAL A 140 1.67 17.49 -0.85
CA VAL A 140 2.53 17.14 -1.98
C VAL A 140 1.88 17.64 -3.27
N ASP A 141 2.04 18.93 -3.53
CA ASP A 141 1.33 19.64 -4.60
C ASP A 141 2.10 19.70 -5.93
N ASP A 142 3.41 19.43 -5.91
CA ASP A 142 4.29 19.49 -7.09
C ASP A 142 5.21 18.27 -7.21
N VAL A 143 5.69 18.02 -8.43
CA VAL A 143 6.47 16.84 -8.80
C VAL A 143 7.83 16.84 -8.11
N GLU A 144 8.47 18.01 -8.02
CA GLU A 144 9.78 18.19 -7.40
C GLU A 144 9.74 17.79 -5.92
N THR A 145 8.70 18.23 -5.20
CA THR A 145 8.43 17.85 -3.81
C THR A 145 8.16 16.35 -3.70
N GLN A 146 7.34 15.80 -4.60
CA GLN A 146 7.03 14.35 -4.61
C GLN A 146 8.30 13.50 -4.75
N VAL A 147 9.15 13.84 -5.71
CA VAL A 147 10.43 13.17 -5.97
C VAL A 147 11.41 13.37 -4.81
N ALA A 148 11.52 14.58 -4.26
CA ALA A 148 12.41 14.88 -3.15
C ALA A 148 12.07 14.06 -1.90
N ILE A 149 10.78 13.91 -1.58
CA ILE A 149 10.33 13.06 -0.46
C ILE A 149 10.66 11.59 -0.73
N ALA A 150 10.45 11.11 -1.97
CA ALA A 150 10.81 9.74 -2.34
C ALA A 150 12.33 9.50 -2.21
N MET A 151 13.17 10.46 -2.62
CA MET A 151 14.63 10.40 -2.45
C MET A 151 15.02 10.38 -0.97
N GLN A 152 14.39 11.22 -0.15
CA GLN A 152 14.62 11.24 1.29
C GLN A 152 14.30 9.88 1.93
N LYS A 153 13.18 9.25 1.57
CA LYS A 153 12.79 7.91 2.03
C LYS A 153 13.79 6.83 1.59
N ALA A 154 14.41 7.00 0.42
CA ALA A 154 15.44 6.10 -0.09
C ALA A 154 16.83 6.34 0.54
N GLY A 155 17.01 7.42 1.31
CA GLY A 155 18.34 7.86 1.78
C GLY A 155 19.22 8.43 0.66
N ILE A 156 18.65 8.85 -0.47
CA ILE A 156 19.37 9.42 -1.61
C ILE A 156 19.52 10.94 -1.40
N ARG A 157 20.73 11.47 -1.63
CA ARG A 157 21.01 12.91 -1.47
C ARG A 157 20.33 13.74 -2.58
N PRO A 158 19.79 14.92 -2.28
CA PRO A 158 19.27 15.84 -3.30
C PRO A 158 20.31 16.13 -4.41
N GLY A 159 19.86 16.23 -5.65
CA GLY A 159 20.71 16.48 -6.83
C GLY A 159 21.45 15.25 -7.36
N THR A 160 21.33 14.09 -6.70
CA THR A 160 21.88 12.82 -7.21
C THR A 160 21.05 12.34 -8.42
N PRO A 161 21.66 11.96 -9.55
CA PRO A 161 20.94 11.36 -10.66
C PRO A 161 20.24 10.05 -10.25
N VAL A 162 18.98 9.89 -10.62
CA VAL A 162 18.15 8.72 -10.30
C VAL A 162 17.38 8.27 -11.53
N ASP A 163 17.06 6.97 -11.60
CA ASP A 163 16.00 6.49 -12.46
C ASP A 163 14.64 6.83 -11.83
N LEU A 164 13.70 7.27 -12.67
CA LEU A 164 12.35 7.61 -12.27
C LEU A 164 11.36 6.63 -12.88
N TYR A 165 10.40 6.20 -12.06
CA TYR A 165 9.27 5.40 -12.50
C TYR A 165 7.99 5.97 -11.91
N ARG A 166 6.89 5.80 -12.64
CA ARG A 166 5.54 6.15 -12.21
C ARG A 166 4.67 4.90 -12.11
N PHE A 167 3.64 4.96 -11.28
CA PHE A 167 2.61 3.92 -11.21
C PHE A 167 1.28 4.53 -10.80
N GLU A 168 0.18 3.88 -11.16
CA GLU A 168 -1.17 4.24 -10.72
C GLU A 168 -1.59 3.36 -9.53
N VAL A 169 -2.58 3.83 -8.79
CA VAL A 169 -3.12 3.14 -7.60
C VAL A 169 -4.63 3.03 -7.71
N LEU A 170 -5.13 1.80 -7.64
CA LEU A 170 -6.56 1.55 -7.40
C LEU A 170 -6.79 1.47 -5.89
N ARG A 171 -7.59 2.41 -5.36
CA ARG A 171 -7.84 2.54 -3.92
C ARG A 171 -9.20 1.96 -3.54
N PHE A 172 -9.19 1.11 -2.53
CA PHE A 172 -10.40 0.49 -1.96
C PHE A 172 -10.44 0.75 -0.47
N SER A 173 -11.62 1.07 0.08
CA SER A 173 -11.82 1.31 1.51
C SER A 173 -13.15 0.73 1.95
N GLU A 174 -13.22 0.38 3.23
CA GLU A 174 -14.49 0.13 3.93
C GLU A 174 -15.27 1.41 4.27
#